data_AF-A0A2E8Z3T7-F1
#
_entry.id   AF-A0A2E8Z3T7-F1
#
_cell.length_a   1.000
_cell.length_b   1.000
_cell.length_c   1.000
_cell.angle_alpha   90.00
_cell.angle_beta   90.00
_cell.angle_gamma   90.00
#
_symmetry.space_group_name_H-M   'P 1'
#
loop_
_entity.id
_entity.type
_entity.pdbx_description
1 polymer ?
#
loop_
_entity_poly.entity_id
_entity_poly.type
_entity_poly.pdbx_seq_one_letter_code
_entity_poly.pdbx_strand_id
1 'polypeptide(L)'
;MTTIEVPVSEPAHIRPPEGSPDEADALATTLYAAAGRYEEVAEASTQLQDLHDAWWGSGYVAYRSAAHRAGGEHDRLATTMTRVARTITAFADTLRDLRDDSDDLVGRKLRLDRDRDDLLADVRAASAADVTDAEVGRLQLRAAYLAQGYRLLVLDHDDLQRRVRANEDLLRQAFAAADTLGESLSDGGGLAPLAVGAMSRPGAPGTGAGPSALRSWWEGLTDAEREAVVAAYPRLVGGSDGLPASARDDANRVLLDDDLATLGSKDPDDLTPQERRILSNARRTQEALDTVDDYVDPLTGERPGGVLHLYDPGAYDGDGRVALGIGDLDTADDLAVMVPGVTTTTDDLPDSAQDAVNVYESARSQGDGSSVGVMFWLGYDAPDELYDPATLTEDRAETGGGQLADYLDGLRASRSDDPHLTAIGHSYGSTTLSHALDDHDPDVDDAVLVGSPGAGEGNDRASDLGLPEGHVYVGRNSRDPIALLGDEGWVGLEEWSGVVPQLTGNSAGLGTDPSSDDFGATRFEAESADRSWHLDPDEHSRYYDPDSESLYNIGRVVDGRGADVNEAPHSYDPWWGAPQDPEWGREPAPVGEPGRSSTGPSGS
;
A
#
# COMPACT_ATOMS: atom_id res chain seq x y z
N MET A 1 -39.24 -28.83 -38.85
CA MET A 1 -37.88 -29.39 -38.68
C MET A 1 -37.09 -28.30 -37.99
N THR A 2 -36.84 -28.45 -36.69
CA THR A 2 -36.19 -27.42 -35.88
C THR A 2 -34.71 -27.78 -35.78
N THR A 3 -33.83 -26.84 -36.13
CA THR A 3 -32.38 -27.05 -36.13
C THR A 3 -31.80 -26.50 -34.83
N ILE A 4 -30.92 -27.28 -34.19
CA ILE A 4 -30.12 -26.86 -33.02
C ILE A 4 -28.68 -26.71 -33.51
N GLU A 5 -28.18 -25.48 -33.56
CA GLU A 5 -26.80 -25.21 -34.00
C GLU A 5 -25.83 -25.33 -32.84
N VAL A 6 -25.18 -26.48 -32.72
CA VAL A 6 -24.13 -26.69 -31.73
C VAL A 6 -22.85 -26.00 -32.22
N PRO A 7 -22.24 -25.08 -31.44
CA PRO A 7 -21.04 -24.37 -31.85
C PRO A 7 -19.88 -25.34 -32.06
N VAL A 8 -18.92 -24.93 -32.88
CA VAL A 8 -17.62 -25.61 -33.01
C VAL A 8 -16.75 -25.32 -31.78
N SER A 9 -15.88 -26.26 -31.42
CA SER A 9 -14.91 -26.07 -30.36
C SER A 9 -13.81 -25.12 -30.85
N GLU A 10 -13.72 -23.94 -30.24
CA GLU A 10 -12.75 -22.90 -30.60
C GLU A 10 -12.24 -22.16 -29.36
N PRO A 11 -10.97 -21.72 -29.31
CA PRO A 11 -9.92 -22.01 -30.28
C PRO A 11 -9.55 -23.50 -30.27
N ALA A 12 -8.89 -23.96 -31.34
CA ALA A 12 -8.51 -25.37 -31.48
C ALA A 12 -7.63 -25.86 -30.31
N HIS A 13 -6.75 -25.01 -29.83
CA HIS A 13 -5.92 -25.21 -28.64
C HIS A 13 -5.59 -23.84 -28.04
N ILE A 14 -5.47 -23.78 -26.71
CA ILE A 14 -4.86 -22.64 -26.03
C ILE A 14 -3.35 -22.82 -26.16
N ARG A 15 -2.66 -21.82 -26.72
CA ARG A 15 -1.20 -21.81 -26.82
C ARG A 15 -0.63 -21.23 -25.54
N PRO A 16 0.14 -22.01 -24.76
CA PRO A 16 0.78 -21.49 -23.56
C PRO A 16 1.92 -20.54 -23.93
N PRO A 17 2.28 -19.60 -23.04
CA PRO A 17 3.51 -18.83 -23.16
C PRO A 17 4.74 -19.74 -23.22
N GLU A 18 5.71 -19.42 -24.08
CA GLU A 18 7.00 -20.12 -24.15
C GLU A 18 8.04 -19.45 -23.22
N GLY A 19 9.10 -20.19 -22.86
CA GLY A 19 10.18 -19.69 -21.99
C GLY A 19 10.23 -20.39 -20.63
N SER A 20 11.05 -19.90 -19.70
CA SER A 20 11.15 -20.40 -18.33
C SER A 20 11.43 -19.24 -17.36
N PRO A 21 10.48 -18.89 -16.47
CA PRO A 21 10.68 -17.85 -15.46
C PRO A 21 11.93 -18.11 -14.61
N ASP A 22 12.13 -19.34 -14.14
CA ASP A 22 13.27 -19.70 -13.30
C ASP A 22 14.62 -19.53 -14.01
N GLU A 23 14.68 -19.78 -15.32
CA GLU A 23 15.91 -19.55 -16.10
C GLU A 23 16.14 -18.05 -16.34
N ALA A 24 15.07 -17.26 -16.49
CA ALA A 24 15.15 -15.81 -16.57
C ALA A 24 15.66 -15.22 -15.25
N ASP A 25 15.15 -15.65 -14.09
CA ASP A 25 15.64 -15.21 -12.77
C ASP A 25 17.10 -15.59 -12.53
N ALA A 26 17.51 -16.80 -12.94
CA ALA A 26 18.90 -17.21 -12.85
C ALA A 26 19.82 -16.30 -13.69
N LEU A 27 19.33 -15.85 -14.85
CA LEU A 27 20.04 -14.88 -15.69
C LEU A 27 20.07 -13.49 -15.05
N ALA A 28 18.95 -12.99 -14.53
CA ALA A 28 18.86 -11.72 -13.82
C ALA A 28 19.84 -11.69 -12.63
N THR A 29 19.84 -12.73 -11.80
CA THR A 29 20.79 -12.91 -10.68
C THR A 29 22.25 -12.84 -11.15
N THR A 30 22.55 -13.48 -12.28
CA THR A 30 23.91 -13.44 -12.86
C THR A 30 24.30 -12.03 -13.31
N LEU A 31 23.36 -11.27 -13.86
CA LEU A 31 23.58 -9.89 -14.30
C LEU A 31 23.69 -8.92 -13.13
N TYR A 32 22.90 -9.05 -12.07
CA TYR A 32 23.09 -8.28 -10.83
C TYR A 32 24.47 -8.51 -10.23
N ALA A 33 24.90 -9.78 -10.13
CA ALA A 33 26.26 -10.09 -9.68
C ALA A 33 27.35 -9.51 -10.61
N ALA A 34 27.06 -9.37 -11.92
CA ALA A 34 27.97 -8.70 -12.84
C ALA A 34 27.99 -7.18 -12.66
N ALA A 35 26.82 -6.57 -12.42
CA ALA A 35 26.69 -5.16 -12.12
C ALA A 35 27.51 -4.78 -10.87
N GLY A 36 27.36 -5.53 -9.77
CA GLY A 36 28.15 -5.31 -8.55
C GLY A 36 29.66 -5.33 -8.79
N ARG A 37 30.17 -6.25 -9.64
CA ARG A 37 31.59 -6.26 -10.02
C ARG A 37 32.02 -5.02 -10.81
N TYR A 38 31.13 -4.44 -11.62
CA TYR A 38 31.42 -3.18 -12.31
C TYR A 38 31.43 -1.99 -11.35
N GLU A 39 30.52 -1.98 -10.36
CA GLU A 39 30.50 -0.97 -9.29
C GLU A 39 31.78 -1.02 -8.46
N GLU A 40 32.23 -2.21 -8.05
CA GLU A 40 33.50 -2.40 -7.33
C GLU A 40 34.68 -1.80 -8.10
N VAL A 41 34.74 -2.01 -9.42
CA VAL A 41 35.79 -1.41 -10.27
C VAL A 41 35.63 0.09 -10.39
N ALA A 42 34.40 0.60 -10.45
CA ALA A 42 34.12 2.03 -10.52
C ALA A 42 34.56 2.74 -9.23
N GLU A 43 34.24 2.15 -8.08
CA GLU A 43 34.63 2.65 -6.76
C GLU A 43 36.14 2.58 -6.57
N ALA A 44 36.76 1.44 -6.85
CA ALA A 44 38.22 1.29 -6.79
C ALA A 44 38.93 2.30 -7.70
N SER A 45 38.40 2.55 -8.89
CA SER A 45 38.93 3.56 -9.82
C SER A 45 38.80 4.98 -9.28
N THR A 46 37.80 5.25 -8.45
CA THR A 46 37.59 6.54 -7.78
C THR A 46 38.54 6.71 -6.60
N GLN A 47 38.65 5.71 -5.73
CA GLN A 47 39.58 5.70 -4.59
C GLN A 47 41.04 5.84 -5.04
N LEU A 48 41.40 5.22 -6.17
CA LEU A 48 42.72 5.29 -6.78
C LEU A 48 43.07 6.66 -7.38
N GLN A 49 42.14 7.62 -7.44
CA GLN A 49 42.42 8.97 -7.97
C GLN A 49 43.33 9.80 -7.05
N ASP A 50 43.37 9.48 -5.75
CA ASP A 50 44.10 10.24 -4.73
C ASP A 50 45.24 9.43 -4.09
N LEU A 51 46.31 9.21 -4.86
CA LEU A 51 47.56 8.58 -4.41
C LEU A 51 48.48 9.57 -3.65
N HIS A 52 47.92 10.39 -2.76
CA HIS A 52 48.60 11.50 -2.08
C HIS A 52 50.04 11.18 -1.64
N ASP A 53 50.93 12.17 -1.83
CA ASP A 53 52.34 12.23 -1.43
C ASP A 53 53.37 11.32 -2.15
N ALA A 54 52.96 10.42 -3.04
CA ALA A 54 53.88 9.47 -3.69
C ALA A 54 54.20 9.75 -5.18
N TRP A 55 53.37 10.51 -5.90
CA TRP A 55 53.52 10.70 -7.35
C TRP A 55 53.02 12.07 -7.86
N TRP A 56 53.81 12.76 -8.67
CA TRP A 56 53.46 14.04 -9.28
C TRP A 56 53.95 14.17 -10.73
N GLY A 57 53.40 15.14 -11.46
CA GLY A 57 53.77 15.46 -12.85
C GLY A 57 52.74 15.03 -13.91
N SER A 58 53.09 15.15 -15.19
CA SER A 58 52.17 14.88 -16.30
C SER A 58 51.68 13.42 -16.36
N GLY A 59 52.51 12.47 -15.91
CA GLY A 59 52.12 11.06 -15.78
C GLY A 59 51.00 10.86 -14.76
N TYR A 60 51.07 11.54 -13.62
CA TYR A 60 50.02 11.51 -12.58
C TYR A 60 48.71 12.12 -13.10
N VAL A 61 48.77 13.26 -13.80
CA VAL A 61 47.58 13.89 -14.41
C VAL A 61 46.93 12.97 -15.45
N ALA A 62 47.73 12.32 -16.29
CA ALA A 62 47.24 11.37 -17.28
C ALA A 62 46.60 10.13 -16.62
N TYR A 63 47.21 9.61 -15.56
CA TYR A 63 46.68 8.52 -14.75
C TYR A 63 45.34 8.89 -14.11
N ARG A 64 45.25 10.00 -13.37
CA ARG A 64 44.02 10.43 -12.70
C ARG A 64 42.88 10.62 -13.70
N SER A 65 43.19 11.20 -14.86
CA SER A 65 42.22 11.36 -15.94
C SER A 65 41.77 10.01 -16.53
N ALA A 66 42.66 9.02 -16.63
CA ALA A 66 42.32 7.68 -17.08
C ALA A 66 41.49 6.90 -16.04
N ALA A 67 41.86 6.98 -14.76
CA ALA A 67 41.13 6.37 -13.65
C ALA A 67 39.71 6.95 -13.52
N HIS A 68 39.56 8.26 -13.64
CA HIS A 68 38.23 8.90 -13.66
C HIS A 68 37.37 8.45 -14.86
N ARG A 69 37.96 8.32 -16.06
CA ARG A 69 37.22 7.81 -17.21
C ARG A 69 36.82 6.35 -17.01
N ALA A 70 37.74 5.51 -16.56
CA ALA A 70 37.48 4.10 -16.29
C ALA A 70 36.38 3.94 -15.24
N GLY A 71 36.44 4.71 -14.15
CA GLY A 71 35.41 4.71 -13.12
C GLY A 71 34.02 5.04 -13.67
N GLY A 72 33.89 6.16 -14.39
CA GLY A 72 32.62 6.55 -15.00
C GLY A 72 32.14 5.63 -16.13
N GLU A 73 33.02 4.89 -16.81
CA GLU A 73 32.63 3.86 -17.78
C GLU A 73 32.07 2.61 -17.07
N HIS A 74 32.71 2.16 -16.00
CA HIS A 74 32.28 0.96 -15.26
C HIS A 74 30.99 1.24 -14.48
N ASP A 75 30.83 2.44 -13.93
CA ASP A 75 29.60 2.89 -13.28
C ASP A 75 28.38 2.84 -14.22
N ARG A 76 28.55 3.29 -15.47
CA ARG A 76 27.49 3.19 -16.48
C ARG A 76 27.22 1.76 -16.93
N LEU A 77 28.25 0.92 -16.99
CA LEU A 77 28.09 -0.51 -17.29
C LEU A 77 27.34 -1.23 -16.18
N ALA A 78 27.66 -0.96 -14.91
CA ALA A 78 26.89 -1.44 -13.76
C ALA A 78 25.42 -1.04 -13.88
N THR A 79 25.17 0.26 -14.05
CA THR A 79 23.81 0.80 -14.22
C THR A 79 23.05 0.11 -15.36
N THR A 80 23.71 -0.15 -16.50
CA THR A 80 23.09 -0.83 -17.63
C THR A 80 22.77 -2.29 -17.30
N MET A 81 23.71 -3.02 -16.68
CA MET A 81 23.51 -4.41 -16.29
C MET A 81 22.39 -4.56 -15.26
N THR A 82 22.31 -3.66 -14.28
CA THR A 82 21.22 -3.61 -13.30
C THR A 82 19.87 -3.41 -13.99
N ARG A 83 19.76 -2.47 -14.94
CA ARG A 83 18.49 -2.26 -15.67
C ARG A 83 18.06 -3.46 -16.51
N VAL A 84 19.00 -4.11 -17.18
CA VAL A 84 18.72 -5.32 -17.96
C VAL A 84 18.27 -6.44 -17.02
N ALA A 85 18.96 -6.62 -15.90
CA ALA A 85 18.59 -7.60 -14.88
C ALA A 85 17.16 -7.35 -14.36
N ARG A 86 16.82 -6.10 -13.99
CA ARG A 86 15.47 -5.70 -13.59
C ARG A 86 14.42 -6.04 -14.64
N THR A 87 14.70 -5.75 -15.91
CA THR A 87 13.74 -6.03 -16.99
C THR A 87 13.56 -7.55 -17.21
N ILE A 88 14.60 -8.34 -16.97
CA ILE A 88 14.51 -9.81 -17.03
C ILE A 88 13.70 -10.37 -15.87
N THR A 89 13.85 -9.83 -14.66
CA THR A 89 13.01 -10.18 -13.51
C THR A 89 11.54 -9.87 -13.79
N ALA A 90 11.22 -8.65 -14.21
CA ALA A 90 9.85 -8.27 -14.58
C ALA A 90 9.28 -9.17 -15.70
N PHE A 91 10.10 -9.55 -16.68
CA PHE A 91 9.71 -10.53 -17.70
C PHE A 91 9.37 -11.90 -17.11
N ALA A 92 10.15 -12.37 -16.13
CA ALA A 92 9.96 -13.66 -15.48
C ALA A 92 8.65 -13.70 -14.69
N ASP A 93 8.35 -12.66 -13.92
CA ASP A 93 7.11 -12.53 -13.15
C ASP A 93 5.90 -12.47 -14.07
N THR A 94 5.92 -11.58 -15.06
CA THR A 94 4.85 -11.51 -16.08
C THR A 94 4.67 -12.85 -16.79
N LEU A 95 5.75 -13.61 -17.02
CA LEU A 95 5.65 -14.93 -17.65
C LEU A 95 5.01 -15.98 -16.72
N ARG A 96 5.11 -15.86 -15.39
CA ARG A 96 4.38 -16.70 -14.42
C ARG A 96 2.88 -16.43 -14.52
N ASP A 97 2.48 -15.17 -14.43
CA ASP A 97 1.07 -14.78 -14.49
C ASP A 97 0.41 -15.21 -15.80
N LEU A 98 1.11 -15.00 -16.93
CA LEU A 98 0.62 -15.43 -18.25
C LEU A 98 0.48 -16.95 -18.36
N ARG A 99 1.27 -17.73 -17.60
CA ARG A 99 1.14 -19.19 -17.56
C ARG A 99 -0.06 -19.61 -16.74
N ASP A 100 -0.30 -18.96 -15.61
CA ASP A 100 -1.47 -19.23 -14.77
C ASP A 100 -2.77 -18.88 -15.53
N ASP A 101 -2.80 -17.71 -16.19
CA ASP A 101 -3.89 -17.33 -17.10
C ASP A 101 -4.12 -18.36 -18.20
N SER A 102 -3.04 -18.85 -18.81
CA SER A 102 -3.12 -19.89 -19.83
C SER A 102 -3.72 -21.19 -19.29
N ASP A 103 -3.33 -21.63 -18.10
CA ASP A 103 -3.85 -22.83 -17.46
C ASP A 103 -5.34 -22.70 -17.12
N ASP A 104 -5.78 -21.51 -16.70
CA ASP A 104 -7.18 -21.21 -16.48
C ASP A 104 -8.01 -21.25 -17.78
N LEU A 105 -7.49 -20.68 -18.86
CA LEU A 105 -8.12 -20.76 -20.18
C LEU A 105 -8.16 -22.21 -20.69
N VAL A 106 -7.13 -23.02 -20.45
CA VAL A 106 -7.14 -24.46 -20.74
C VAL A 106 -8.25 -25.16 -19.94
N GLY A 107 -8.34 -24.89 -18.63
CA GLY A 107 -9.39 -25.44 -17.77
C GLY A 107 -10.80 -25.07 -18.26
N ARG A 108 -11.01 -23.81 -18.62
CA ARG A 108 -12.28 -23.32 -19.18
C ARG A 108 -12.61 -23.96 -20.51
N LYS A 109 -11.63 -24.11 -21.42
CA LYS A 109 -11.81 -24.83 -22.69
C LYS A 109 -12.26 -26.26 -22.47
N LEU A 110 -11.62 -26.99 -21.56
CA LEU A 110 -11.97 -28.37 -21.23
C LEU A 110 -13.38 -28.51 -20.66
N ARG A 111 -13.88 -27.51 -19.91
CA ARG A 111 -15.27 -27.46 -19.45
C ARG A 111 -16.24 -27.26 -20.62
N LEU A 112 -15.99 -26.25 -21.46
CA LEU A 112 -16.82 -25.98 -22.64
C LEU A 112 -16.88 -27.15 -23.63
N ASP A 113 -15.75 -27.83 -23.86
CA ASP A 113 -15.68 -29.01 -24.74
C ASP A 113 -16.49 -30.19 -24.19
N ARG A 114 -16.48 -30.40 -22.86
CA ARG A 114 -17.34 -31.40 -22.20
C ARG A 114 -18.83 -31.04 -22.33
N ASP A 115 -19.19 -29.80 -22.01
CA ASP A 115 -20.58 -29.33 -22.11
C ASP A 115 -21.12 -29.42 -23.55
N ARG A 116 -20.25 -29.19 -24.53
CA ARG A 116 -20.55 -29.36 -25.96
C ARG A 116 -20.78 -30.81 -26.33
N ASP A 117 -19.95 -31.73 -25.86
CA ASP A 117 -20.11 -33.17 -26.11
C ASP A 117 -21.40 -33.70 -25.47
N ASP A 118 -21.73 -33.24 -24.26
CA ASP A 118 -23.00 -33.53 -23.60
C ASP A 118 -24.19 -32.99 -24.39
N LEU A 119 -24.11 -31.75 -24.87
CA LEU A 119 -25.15 -31.18 -25.74
C LEU A 119 -25.31 -31.99 -27.04
N LEU A 120 -24.22 -32.43 -27.67
CA LEU A 120 -24.28 -33.28 -28.86
C LEU A 120 -24.95 -34.63 -28.57
N ALA A 121 -24.67 -35.24 -27.41
CA ALA A 121 -25.33 -36.46 -26.98
C ALA A 121 -26.84 -36.26 -26.77
N ASP A 122 -27.23 -35.18 -26.10
CA ASP A 122 -28.63 -34.84 -25.83
C ASP A 122 -29.40 -34.53 -27.12
N VAL A 123 -28.79 -33.79 -28.06
CA VAL A 123 -29.40 -33.49 -29.38
C VAL A 123 -29.62 -34.79 -30.17
N ARG A 124 -28.67 -35.74 -30.13
CA ARG A 124 -28.83 -37.05 -30.79
C ARG A 124 -29.95 -37.88 -30.14
N ALA A 125 -30.04 -37.87 -28.81
CA ALA A 125 -31.09 -38.58 -28.08
C ALA A 125 -32.48 -37.98 -28.39
N ALA A 126 -32.59 -36.65 -28.38
CA ALA A 126 -33.81 -35.92 -28.74
C ALA A 126 -34.24 -36.20 -30.18
N SER A 127 -33.29 -36.31 -31.12
CA SER A 127 -33.58 -36.63 -32.53
C SER A 127 -34.16 -38.04 -32.75
N ALA A 128 -34.04 -38.93 -31.77
CA ALA A 128 -34.54 -40.30 -31.82
C ALA A 128 -35.90 -40.50 -31.11
N ALA A 129 -36.49 -39.43 -30.55
CA ALA A 129 -37.72 -39.46 -29.76
C ALA A 129 -38.73 -38.39 -30.20
N ASP A 130 -40.00 -38.52 -29.79
CA ASP A 130 -40.98 -37.43 -29.87
C ASP A 130 -40.70 -36.41 -28.75
N VAL A 131 -39.94 -35.35 -29.08
CA VAL A 131 -39.55 -34.27 -28.15
C VAL A 131 -40.53 -33.09 -28.17
N THR A 132 -40.69 -32.45 -27.02
CA THR A 132 -41.55 -31.28 -26.85
C THR A 132 -40.87 -29.98 -27.31
N ASP A 133 -41.66 -28.96 -27.69
CA ASP A 133 -41.13 -27.63 -28.04
C ASP A 133 -40.31 -27.00 -26.88
N ALA A 134 -40.66 -27.32 -25.64
CA ALA A 134 -39.94 -26.85 -24.45
C ALA A 134 -38.54 -27.48 -24.31
N GLU A 135 -38.38 -28.76 -24.65
CA GLU A 135 -37.06 -29.42 -24.68
C GLU A 135 -36.19 -28.86 -25.80
N VAL A 136 -36.77 -28.64 -26.97
CA VAL A 136 -36.06 -28.01 -28.09
C VAL A 136 -35.56 -26.61 -27.71
N GLY A 137 -36.40 -25.80 -27.06
CA GLY A 137 -36.00 -24.47 -26.56
C GLY A 137 -34.85 -24.53 -25.55
N ARG A 138 -34.84 -25.52 -24.65
CA ARG A 138 -33.75 -25.72 -23.68
C ARG A 138 -32.42 -26.06 -24.35
N LEU A 139 -32.44 -26.94 -25.35
CA LEU A 139 -31.24 -27.30 -26.10
C LEU A 139 -30.71 -26.12 -26.92
N GLN A 140 -31.59 -25.32 -27.52
CA GLN A 140 -31.22 -24.08 -28.21
C GLN A 140 -30.56 -23.07 -27.26
N LEU A 141 -31.11 -22.90 -26.05
CA LEU A 141 -30.53 -22.01 -25.05
C LEU A 141 -29.13 -22.47 -24.61
N ARG A 142 -28.94 -23.77 -24.35
CA ARG A 142 -27.61 -24.34 -24.04
C ARG A 142 -26.63 -24.14 -25.20
N ALA A 143 -27.07 -24.33 -26.44
CA ALA A 143 -26.25 -24.09 -27.62
C ALA A 143 -25.81 -22.63 -27.74
N ALA A 144 -26.71 -21.68 -27.44
CA ALA A 144 -26.40 -20.25 -27.42
C ALA A 144 -25.39 -19.88 -26.31
N TYR A 145 -25.56 -20.43 -25.11
CA TYR A 145 -24.60 -20.24 -24.01
C TYR A 145 -23.21 -20.78 -24.37
N LEU A 146 -23.13 -21.97 -24.97
CA LEU A 146 -21.85 -22.53 -25.45
C LEU A 146 -21.22 -21.66 -26.53
N ALA A 147 -22.02 -21.13 -27.47
CA ALA A 147 -21.52 -20.28 -28.54
C ALA A 147 -20.94 -18.97 -28.00
N GLN A 148 -21.57 -18.39 -26.98
CA GLN A 148 -21.03 -17.23 -26.27
C GLN A 148 -19.76 -17.60 -25.47
N GLY A 149 -19.77 -18.74 -24.77
CA GLY A 149 -18.63 -19.22 -24.00
C GLY A 149 -17.37 -19.38 -24.83
N TYR A 150 -17.47 -20.03 -26.01
CA TYR A 150 -16.35 -20.15 -26.95
C TYR A 150 -15.93 -18.82 -27.55
N ARG A 151 -16.87 -17.90 -27.86
CA ARG A 151 -16.51 -16.58 -28.39
C ARG A 151 -15.67 -15.78 -27.39
N LEU A 152 -16.07 -15.77 -26.12
CA LEU A 152 -15.29 -15.12 -25.06
C LEU A 152 -13.94 -15.81 -24.89
N LEU A 153 -13.89 -17.14 -24.89
CA LEU A 153 -12.63 -17.89 -24.81
C LEU A 153 -11.65 -17.54 -25.95
N VAL A 154 -12.14 -17.30 -27.17
CA VAL A 154 -11.30 -16.85 -28.30
C VAL A 154 -10.75 -15.45 -28.05
N LEU A 155 -11.57 -14.52 -27.55
CA LEU A 155 -11.13 -13.16 -27.22
C LEU A 155 -10.08 -13.16 -26.11
N ASP A 156 -10.31 -13.93 -25.06
CA ASP A 156 -9.40 -14.05 -23.92
C ASP A 156 -8.08 -14.73 -24.35
N HIS A 157 -8.14 -15.73 -25.24
CA HIS A 157 -6.94 -16.33 -25.83
C HIS A 157 -6.16 -15.34 -26.70
N ASP A 158 -6.83 -14.54 -27.54
CA ASP A 158 -6.17 -13.53 -28.36
C ASP A 158 -5.53 -12.42 -27.51
N ASP A 159 -6.16 -12.06 -26.38
CA ASP A 159 -5.61 -11.14 -25.38
C ASP A 159 -4.34 -11.70 -24.73
N LEU A 160 -4.39 -12.93 -24.21
CA LEU A 160 -3.22 -13.64 -23.69
C LEU A 160 -2.06 -13.61 -24.70
N GLN A 161 -2.32 -13.93 -25.97
CA GLN A 161 -1.29 -13.94 -27.01
C GLN A 161 -0.72 -12.55 -27.34
N ARG A 162 -1.48 -11.47 -27.11
CA ARG A 162 -0.95 -10.10 -27.21
C ARG A 162 -0.03 -9.79 -26.04
N ARG A 163 -0.45 -10.11 -24.81
CA ARG A 163 0.35 -9.89 -23.59
C ARG A 163 1.66 -10.69 -23.60
N VAL A 164 1.63 -11.94 -24.07
CA VAL A 164 2.86 -12.75 -24.29
C VAL A 164 3.84 -12.04 -25.23
N ARG A 165 3.38 -11.54 -26.38
CA ARG A 165 4.26 -10.83 -27.34
C ARG A 165 4.79 -9.53 -26.78
N ALA A 166 3.99 -8.80 -26.00
CA ALA A 166 4.42 -7.58 -25.34
C ALA A 166 5.57 -7.88 -24.35
N ASN A 167 5.41 -8.92 -23.53
CA ASN A 167 6.44 -9.36 -22.60
C ASN A 167 7.73 -9.78 -23.33
N GLU A 168 7.63 -10.57 -24.40
CA GLU A 168 8.77 -10.94 -25.25
C GLU A 168 9.45 -9.72 -25.90
N ASP A 169 8.66 -8.75 -26.34
CA ASP A 169 9.15 -7.52 -26.95
C ASP A 169 9.87 -6.61 -25.95
N LEU A 170 9.44 -6.59 -24.68
CA LEU A 170 10.11 -5.92 -23.57
C LEU A 170 11.50 -6.53 -23.32
N LEU A 171 11.57 -7.86 -23.19
CA LEU A 171 12.83 -8.60 -23.00
C LEU A 171 13.82 -8.33 -24.14
N ARG A 172 13.34 -8.39 -25.39
CA ARG A 172 14.15 -8.10 -26.58
C ARG A 172 14.67 -6.65 -26.58
N GLN A 173 13.88 -5.69 -26.11
CA GLN A 173 14.31 -4.30 -26.00
C GLN A 173 15.37 -4.10 -24.91
N ALA A 174 15.25 -4.78 -23.77
CA ALA A 174 16.24 -4.74 -22.71
C ALA A 174 17.62 -5.18 -23.22
N PHE A 175 17.67 -6.31 -23.91
CA PHE A 175 18.92 -6.79 -24.50
C PHE A 175 19.43 -5.89 -25.63
N ALA A 176 18.56 -5.34 -26.47
CA ALA A 176 18.97 -4.41 -27.51
C ALA A 176 19.59 -3.12 -26.93
N ALA A 177 19.05 -2.59 -25.83
CA ALA A 177 19.60 -1.43 -25.14
C ALA A 177 21.00 -1.70 -24.52
N ALA A 178 21.31 -2.97 -24.24
CA ALA A 178 22.59 -3.41 -23.69
C ALA A 178 23.63 -3.80 -24.75
N ASP A 179 23.22 -4.01 -26.01
CA ASP A 179 24.03 -4.65 -27.06
C ASP A 179 25.16 -3.74 -27.59
N THR A 180 25.17 -2.44 -27.28
CA THR A 180 26.34 -1.59 -27.59
C THR A 180 26.81 -0.72 -26.43
N LEU A 181 28.13 -0.79 -26.18
CA LEU A 181 28.87 0.12 -25.30
C LEU A 181 28.71 1.59 -25.70
N GLY A 182 28.25 1.88 -26.93
CA GLY A 182 27.95 3.23 -27.40
C GLY A 182 26.56 3.74 -27.03
N GLU A 183 25.58 2.85 -26.85
CA GLU A 183 24.21 3.19 -26.43
C GLU A 183 24.07 3.25 -24.91
N SER A 184 24.79 2.42 -24.15
CA SER A 184 24.94 2.58 -22.69
C SER A 184 25.66 3.88 -22.30
N LEU A 185 26.47 4.41 -23.22
CA LEU A 185 27.16 5.71 -23.11
C LEU A 185 26.44 6.86 -23.84
N SER A 186 25.27 6.61 -24.44
CA SER A 186 24.48 7.65 -25.12
C SER A 186 23.74 8.56 -24.12
N ASP A 187 23.24 9.71 -24.56
CA ASP A 187 22.55 10.70 -23.71
C ASP A 187 21.32 10.12 -22.97
N GLY A 188 20.76 8.99 -23.43
CA GLY A 188 19.66 8.25 -22.78
C GLY A 188 20.10 7.13 -21.83
N GLY A 189 21.41 6.91 -21.67
CA GLY A 189 22.02 6.01 -20.69
C GLY A 189 21.60 4.53 -20.79
N GLY A 190 21.09 4.04 -21.92
CA GLY A 190 20.62 2.66 -22.08
C GLY A 190 19.15 2.39 -21.66
N LEU A 191 18.30 3.42 -21.57
CA LEU A 191 16.86 3.25 -21.31
C LEU A 191 16.10 2.81 -22.57
N ALA A 192 15.04 2.03 -22.40
CA ALA A 192 14.18 1.58 -23.50
C ALA A 192 13.55 2.80 -24.22
N PRO A 193 13.59 2.88 -25.58
CA PRO A 193 13.02 4.01 -26.32
C PRO A 193 11.54 4.27 -26.03
N LEU A 194 10.76 3.22 -25.73
CA LEU A 194 9.36 3.34 -25.31
C LEU A 194 9.23 4.13 -24.01
N ALA A 195 10.04 3.81 -23.00
CA ALA A 195 10.03 4.50 -21.71
C ALA A 195 10.44 5.97 -21.88
N VAL A 196 11.50 6.24 -22.64
CA VAL A 196 11.95 7.63 -22.91
C VAL A 196 10.88 8.42 -23.67
N GLY A 197 10.23 7.80 -24.65
CA GLY A 197 9.14 8.41 -25.41
C GLY A 197 7.92 8.73 -24.54
N ALA A 198 7.54 7.81 -23.65
CA ALA A 198 6.45 7.99 -22.69
C ALA A 198 6.75 9.12 -21.69
N MET A 199 7.96 9.13 -21.11
CA MET A 199 8.40 10.18 -20.17
C MET A 199 8.59 11.57 -20.80
N SER A 200 8.67 11.65 -22.13
CA SER A 200 8.75 12.93 -22.85
C SER A 200 7.37 13.58 -23.08
N ARG A 201 6.27 12.90 -22.73
CA ARG A 201 4.91 13.43 -22.89
C ARG A 201 4.57 14.42 -21.77
N PRO A 202 3.74 15.45 -22.03
CA PRO A 202 3.26 16.35 -20.98
C PRO A 202 2.53 15.57 -19.87
N GLY A 203 2.74 15.97 -18.62
CA GLY A 203 2.13 15.33 -17.45
C GLY A 203 2.93 14.15 -16.89
N ALA A 204 4.07 13.78 -17.47
CA ALA A 204 4.91 12.71 -16.93
C ALA A 204 5.49 13.04 -15.52
N PRO A 205 5.75 12.01 -14.69
CA PRO A 205 6.45 12.14 -13.41
C PRO A 205 7.75 12.95 -13.49
N GLY A 206 8.05 13.71 -12.43
CA GLY A 206 9.26 14.54 -12.35
C GLY A 206 9.22 15.86 -13.13
N THR A 207 8.11 16.16 -13.82
CA THR A 207 7.92 17.46 -14.52
C THR A 207 7.32 18.57 -13.65
N GLY A 208 6.97 18.27 -12.39
CA GLY A 208 6.19 19.14 -11.51
C GLY A 208 4.69 19.16 -11.84
N ALA A 209 4.22 18.17 -12.61
CA ALA A 209 2.80 17.98 -12.87
C ALA A 209 2.05 17.57 -11.58
N GLY A 210 0.86 18.13 -11.36
CA GLY A 210 0.00 17.70 -10.26
C GLY A 210 -0.74 16.38 -10.54
N PRO A 211 -1.39 15.79 -9.53
CA PRO A 211 -1.97 14.44 -9.60
C PRO A 211 -2.89 14.18 -10.80
N SER A 212 -3.82 15.09 -11.10
CA SER A 212 -4.75 14.89 -12.24
C SER A 212 -4.05 14.88 -13.61
N ALA A 213 -2.93 15.60 -13.74
CA ALA A 213 -2.13 15.60 -14.97
C ALA A 213 -1.29 14.32 -15.11
N LEU A 214 -0.80 13.78 -13.98
CA LEU A 214 -0.11 12.49 -13.91
C LEU A 214 -1.06 11.35 -14.30
N ARG A 215 -2.27 11.34 -13.75
CA ARG A 215 -3.32 10.39 -14.14
C ARG A 215 -3.61 10.44 -15.63
N SER A 216 -3.84 11.64 -16.17
CA SER A 216 -4.13 11.82 -17.61
C SER A 216 -2.97 11.34 -18.50
N TRP A 217 -1.73 11.51 -18.04
CA TRP A 217 -0.56 10.99 -18.73
C TRP A 217 -0.55 9.46 -18.73
N TRP A 218 -0.79 8.82 -17.57
CA TRP A 218 -0.81 7.37 -17.41
C TRP A 218 -1.93 6.69 -18.21
N GLU A 219 -3.13 7.25 -18.19
CA GLU A 219 -4.28 6.79 -18.98
C GLU A 219 -3.99 6.86 -20.50
N GLY A 220 -3.16 7.80 -20.92
CA GLY A 220 -2.73 7.97 -22.30
C GLY A 220 -1.60 7.03 -22.77
N LEU A 221 -1.01 6.25 -21.86
CA LEU A 221 0.01 5.25 -22.20
C LEU A 221 -0.62 3.94 -22.65
N THR A 222 0.05 3.24 -23.56
CA THR A 222 -0.25 1.83 -23.85
C THR A 222 0.31 0.93 -22.73
N ASP A 223 -0.19 -0.30 -22.57
CA ASP A 223 0.29 -1.22 -21.52
C ASP A 223 1.82 -1.47 -21.59
N ALA A 224 2.36 -1.64 -22.80
CA ALA A 224 3.79 -1.78 -23.01
C ALA A 224 4.59 -0.49 -22.67
N GLU A 225 3.97 0.69 -22.81
CA GLU A 225 4.58 1.94 -22.36
C GLU A 225 4.57 2.05 -20.84
N ARG A 226 3.49 1.61 -20.18
CA ARG A 226 3.35 1.55 -18.71
C ARG A 226 4.39 0.61 -18.10
N GLU A 227 4.48 -0.62 -18.56
CA GLU A 227 5.49 -1.60 -18.15
C GLU A 227 6.91 -1.04 -18.33
N ALA A 228 7.17 -0.43 -19.51
CA ALA A 228 8.48 0.14 -19.80
C ALA A 228 8.85 1.30 -18.88
N VAL A 229 7.92 2.18 -18.51
CA VAL A 229 8.21 3.28 -17.57
C VAL A 229 8.35 2.81 -16.14
N VAL A 230 7.57 1.83 -15.69
CA VAL A 230 7.70 1.21 -14.36
C VAL A 230 9.10 0.61 -14.21
N ALA A 231 9.53 -0.21 -15.17
CA ALA A 231 10.85 -0.84 -15.12
C ALA A 231 12.02 0.18 -15.24
N ALA A 232 11.85 1.21 -16.07
CA ALA A 232 12.91 2.18 -16.36
C ALA A 232 13.02 3.31 -15.32
N TYR A 233 11.90 3.72 -14.73
CA TYR A 233 11.78 4.86 -13.83
C TYR A 233 10.99 4.53 -12.55
N PRO A 234 11.28 3.41 -11.85
CA PRO A 234 10.45 2.94 -10.74
C PRO A 234 10.33 3.97 -9.62
N ARG A 235 11.43 4.66 -9.27
CA ARG A 235 11.42 5.74 -8.26
C ARG A 235 10.51 6.92 -8.61
N LEU A 236 10.38 7.26 -9.90
CA LEU A 236 9.49 8.34 -10.31
C LEU A 236 8.03 7.87 -10.30
N VAL A 237 7.76 6.65 -10.76
CA VAL A 237 6.40 6.10 -10.79
C VAL A 237 5.88 5.84 -9.38
N GLY A 238 6.62 5.10 -8.55
CA GLY A 238 6.19 4.69 -7.21
C GLY A 238 5.99 5.84 -6.21
N GLY A 239 6.64 6.98 -6.46
CA GLY A 239 6.49 8.21 -5.65
C GLY A 239 5.58 9.28 -6.25
N SER A 240 4.81 8.98 -7.31
CA SER A 240 3.94 9.97 -7.98
C SER A 240 2.48 9.82 -7.57
N ASP A 241 1.97 10.82 -6.87
CA ASP A 241 0.56 10.94 -6.54
C ASP A 241 -0.31 11.13 -7.80
N GLY A 242 -1.52 10.54 -7.79
CA GLY A 242 -2.41 10.50 -8.96
C GLY A 242 -2.14 9.36 -9.96
N LEU A 243 -1.13 8.51 -9.72
CA LEU A 243 -1.01 7.24 -10.46
C LEU A 243 -1.80 6.13 -9.77
N PRO A 244 -2.32 5.12 -10.52
CA PRO A 244 -3.01 3.98 -9.92
C PRO A 244 -2.13 3.26 -8.89
N ALA A 245 -2.76 2.75 -7.83
CA ALA A 245 -2.11 2.05 -6.75
C ALA A 245 -1.33 0.83 -7.25
N SER A 246 -1.92 0.09 -8.21
CA SER A 246 -1.26 -1.01 -8.93
C SER A 246 0.06 -0.60 -9.61
N ALA A 247 0.08 0.54 -10.30
CA ALA A 247 1.29 1.04 -10.96
C ALA A 247 2.37 1.45 -9.96
N ARG A 248 1.96 1.99 -8.81
CA ARG A 248 2.86 2.37 -7.72
C ARG A 248 3.43 1.13 -7.02
N ASP A 249 2.59 0.12 -6.79
CA ASP A 249 3.01 -1.19 -6.25
C ASP A 249 4.10 -1.82 -7.10
N ASP A 250 3.85 -2.03 -8.40
CA ASP A 250 4.83 -2.61 -9.32
C ASP A 250 6.17 -1.85 -9.27
N ALA A 251 6.10 -0.51 -9.29
CA ALA A 251 7.29 0.33 -9.27
C ALA A 251 8.04 0.27 -7.94
N ASN A 252 7.34 0.24 -6.82
CA ASN A 252 7.96 0.18 -5.50
C ASN A 252 8.49 -1.22 -5.17
N ARG A 253 7.84 -2.30 -5.62
CA ARG A 253 8.36 -3.67 -5.50
C ARG A 253 9.67 -3.82 -6.28
N VAL A 254 9.79 -3.22 -7.47
CA VAL A 254 11.07 -3.15 -8.21
C VAL A 254 12.18 -2.46 -7.41
N LEU A 255 11.86 -1.41 -6.64
CA LEU A 255 12.86 -0.74 -5.79
C LEU A 255 13.23 -1.60 -4.58
N LEU A 256 12.24 -2.21 -3.94
CA LEU A 256 12.42 -3.11 -2.81
C LEU A 256 13.33 -4.29 -3.17
N ASP A 257 13.03 -4.97 -4.28
CA ASP A 257 13.80 -6.10 -4.79
C ASP A 257 15.25 -5.71 -5.11
N ASP A 258 15.45 -4.52 -5.68
CA ASP A 258 16.77 -4.01 -6.01
C ASP A 258 17.61 -3.72 -4.75
N ASP A 259 17.01 -3.11 -3.71
CA ASP A 259 17.67 -2.88 -2.44
C ASP A 259 18.01 -4.20 -1.73
N LEU A 260 17.06 -5.15 -1.69
CA LEU A 260 17.27 -6.48 -1.10
C LEU A 260 18.38 -7.26 -1.83
N ALA A 261 18.37 -7.25 -3.17
CA ALA A 261 19.36 -7.97 -3.97
C ALA A 261 20.74 -7.31 -3.89
N THR A 262 20.81 -5.99 -4.09
CA THR A 262 22.07 -5.25 -4.16
C THR A 262 22.73 -5.19 -2.81
N LEU A 263 22.03 -4.71 -1.77
CA LEU A 263 22.61 -4.55 -0.44
C LEU A 263 22.72 -5.89 0.29
N GLY A 264 21.78 -6.81 0.08
CA GLY A 264 21.80 -8.15 0.69
C GLY A 264 22.93 -9.05 0.16
N SER A 265 23.48 -8.75 -1.02
CA SER A 265 24.61 -9.50 -1.60
C SER A 265 26.00 -9.03 -1.12
N LYS A 266 26.09 -7.83 -0.53
CA LYS A 266 27.33 -7.28 0.02
C LYS A 266 27.73 -7.99 1.31
N ASP A 267 29.03 -8.03 1.63
CA ASP A 267 29.46 -8.46 2.96
C ASP A 267 28.94 -7.47 4.02
N PRO A 268 28.35 -7.92 5.14
CA PRO A 268 27.85 -7.02 6.19
C PRO A 268 28.89 -6.02 6.72
N ASP A 269 30.18 -6.36 6.67
CA ASP A 269 31.28 -5.49 7.08
C ASP A 269 31.58 -4.38 6.07
N ASP A 270 31.18 -4.56 4.80
CA ASP A 270 31.36 -3.59 3.71
C ASP A 270 30.20 -2.58 3.60
N LEU A 271 29.05 -2.85 4.25
CA LEU A 271 27.92 -1.93 4.26
C LEU A 271 28.22 -0.67 5.07
N THR A 272 27.93 0.50 4.49
CA THR A 272 27.89 1.76 5.22
C THR A 272 26.74 1.76 6.26
N PRO A 273 26.77 2.64 7.28
CA PRO A 273 25.65 2.76 8.22
C PRO A 273 24.31 3.05 7.55
N GLN A 274 24.30 3.86 6.49
CA GLN A 274 23.09 4.19 5.74
C GLN A 274 22.57 2.99 4.94
N GLU A 275 23.45 2.26 4.24
CA GLU A 275 23.06 1.04 3.53
C GLU A 275 22.54 -0.04 4.48
N ARG A 276 23.09 -0.14 5.70
CA ARG A 276 22.54 -1.04 6.72
C ARG A 276 21.10 -0.68 7.11
N ARG A 277 20.80 0.62 7.27
CA ARG A 277 19.42 1.07 7.56
C ARG A 277 18.49 0.77 6.39
N ILE A 278 18.87 1.16 5.17
CA ILE A 278 18.07 0.88 3.96
C ILE A 278 17.78 -0.62 3.82
N LEU A 279 18.79 -1.49 4.00
CA LEU A 279 18.60 -2.94 3.93
C LEU A 279 17.70 -3.47 5.07
N SER A 280 17.76 -2.87 6.26
CA SER A 280 16.85 -3.19 7.36
C SER A 280 15.41 -2.85 6.97
N ASN A 281 15.19 -1.61 6.52
CA ASN A 281 13.88 -1.09 6.13
C ASN A 281 13.28 -1.92 4.98
N ALA A 282 14.11 -2.28 3.99
CA ALA A 282 13.73 -3.18 2.91
C ALA A 282 13.23 -4.54 3.44
N ARG A 283 13.99 -5.18 4.34
CA ARG A 283 13.59 -6.48 4.93
C ARG A 283 12.29 -6.38 5.70
N ARG A 284 12.10 -5.32 6.49
CA ARG A 284 10.86 -5.10 7.24
C ARG A 284 9.67 -4.82 6.33
N THR A 285 9.88 -4.08 5.25
CA THR A 285 8.87 -3.86 4.21
C THR A 285 8.47 -5.19 3.56
N GLN A 286 9.43 -6.08 3.26
CA GLN A 286 9.14 -7.40 2.74
C GLN A 286 8.34 -8.26 3.74
N GLU A 287 8.74 -8.29 5.02
CA GLU A 287 7.99 -9.01 6.08
C GLU A 287 6.54 -8.50 6.21
N ALA A 288 6.34 -7.19 6.09
CA ALA A 288 5.02 -6.57 6.13
C ALA A 288 4.19 -6.89 4.88
N LEU A 289 4.80 -6.89 3.68
CA LEU A 289 4.13 -7.34 2.45
C LEU A 289 3.75 -8.81 2.53
N ASP A 290 4.64 -9.68 3.00
CA ASP A 290 4.36 -11.11 3.19
C ASP A 290 3.15 -11.30 4.12
N THR A 291 3.04 -10.49 5.18
CA THR A 291 1.90 -10.51 6.12
C THR A 291 0.58 -10.22 5.41
N VAL A 292 0.54 -9.22 4.53
CA VAL A 292 -0.67 -8.85 3.79
C VAL A 292 -0.96 -9.84 2.64
N ASP A 293 0.06 -10.23 1.87
CA ASP A 293 -0.05 -11.15 0.73
C ASP A 293 -0.46 -12.58 1.17
N ASP A 294 -0.13 -12.99 2.40
CA ASP A 294 -0.52 -14.27 2.96
C ASP A 294 -1.89 -14.28 3.65
N TYR A 295 -2.48 -13.13 3.94
CA TYR A 295 -3.81 -13.04 4.52
C TYR A 295 -4.87 -13.62 3.57
N VAL A 296 -5.79 -14.41 4.14
CA VAL A 296 -6.91 -15.01 3.43
C VAL A 296 -8.19 -14.51 4.07
N ASP A 297 -9.02 -13.81 3.30
CA ASP A 297 -10.32 -13.30 3.77
C ASP A 297 -11.19 -14.50 4.20
N PRO A 298 -11.59 -14.59 5.49
CA PRO A 298 -12.36 -15.72 6.00
C PRO A 298 -13.78 -15.80 5.43
N LEU A 299 -14.32 -14.71 4.87
CA LEU A 299 -15.66 -14.65 4.27
C LEU A 299 -15.69 -15.21 2.86
N THR A 300 -14.65 -14.94 2.07
CA THR A 300 -14.57 -15.28 0.64
C THR A 300 -13.63 -16.45 0.36
N GLY A 301 -12.62 -16.66 1.20
CA GLY A 301 -11.51 -17.58 0.99
C GLY A 301 -10.50 -17.07 -0.05
N GLU A 302 -10.60 -15.80 -0.46
CA GLU A 302 -9.72 -15.16 -1.43
C GLU A 302 -8.57 -14.44 -0.72
N ARG A 303 -7.47 -14.23 -1.45
CA ARG A 303 -6.37 -13.36 -0.99
C ARG A 303 -6.59 -11.98 -1.60
N PRO A 304 -6.92 -10.95 -0.81
CA PRO A 304 -7.15 -9.61 -1.34
C PRO A 304 -5.89 -8.97 -1.94
N GLY A 305 -4.71 -9.46 -1.56
CA GLY A 305 -3.41 -8.98 -2.04
C GLY A 305 -2.93 -7.73 -1.30
N GLY A 306 -1.61 -7.59 -1.22
CA GLY A 306 -0.93 -6.44 -0.65
C GLY A 306 -0.44 -5.46 -1.70
N VAL A 307 -0.42 -4.17 -1.35
CA VAL A 307 0.01 -3.07 -2.20
C VAL A 307 1.12 -2.28 -1.49
N LEU A 308 2.30 -2.18 -2.07
CA LEU A 308 3.37 -1.27 -1.67
C LEU A 308 3.19 0.09 -2.37
N HIS A 309 2.36 0.96 -1.81
CA HIS A 309 1.99 2.22 -2.44
C HIS A 309 3.07 3.32 -2.36
N LEU A 310 3.91 3.28 -1.32
CA LEU A 310 5.06 4.18 -1.15
C LEU A 310 6.25 3.38 -0.60
N TYR A 311 7.43 3.59 -1.17
CA TYR A 311 8.67 3.01 -0.67
C TYR A 311 9.85 3.97 -0.89
N ASP A 312 10.33 4.56 0.20
CA ASP A 312 11.52 5.39 0.23
C ASP A 312 12.35 5.08 1.49
N PRO A 313 13.10 3.97 1.49
CA PRO A 313 13.78 3.45 2.69
C PRO A 313 14.95 4.33 3.16
N GLY A 314 15.39 5.29 2.34
CA GLY A 314 16.44 6.24 2.66
C GLY A 314 15.94 7.60 3.12
N ALA A 315 14.61 7.82 3.20
CA ALA A 315 14.03 9.05 3.71
C ALA A 315 14.43 9.29 5.18
N TYR A 316 14.40 10.56 5.61
CA TYR A 316 14.65 10.97 7.00
C TYR A 316 15.92 10.35 7.59
N ASP A 317 17.07 10.56 6.94
CA ASP A 317 18.37 10.01 7.34
C ASP A 317 18.42 8.47 7.55
N GLY A 318 17.48 7.76 6.92
CA GLY A 318 17.38 6.29 6.92
C GLY A 318 16.29 5.73 7.83
N ASP A 319 15.40 6.55 8.37
CA ASP A 319 14.22 6.07 9.11
C ASP A 319 13.11 5.62 8.14
N GLY A 320 13.13 6.15 6.92
CA GLY A 320 12.34 5.65 5.80
C GLY A 320 10.91 6.16 5.75
N ARG A 321 10.28 5.96 4.58
CA ARG A 321 8.84 6.14 4.36
C ARG A 321 8.28 4.94 3.64
N VAL A 322 7.16 4.43 4.13
CA VAL A 322 6.50 3.25 3.57
C VAL A 322 4.99 3.43 3.67
N ALA A 323 4.26 3.09 2.61
CA ALA A 323 2.82 2.92 2.67
C ALA A 323 2.45 1.55 2.10
N LEU A 324 1.74 0.78 2.89
CA LEU A 324 1.34 -0.60 2.60
C LEU A 324 -0.17 -0.69 2.68
N GLY A 325 -0.81 -1.37 1.74
CA GLY A 325 -2.25 -1.57 1.73
C GLY A 325 -2.66 -3.01 1.53
N ILE A 326 -3.92 -3.28 1.88
CA ILE A 326 -4.63 -4.55 1.67
C ILE A 326 -5.92 -4.28 0.89
N GLY A 327 -6.19 -5.11 -0.11
CA GLY A 327 -7.35 -4.96 -0.99
C GLY A 327 -7.10 -4.03 -2.18
N ASP A 328 -8.10 -3.90 -3.05
CA ASP A 328 -7.99 -3.11 -4.28
C ASP A 328 -8.23 -1.62 -4.00
N LEU A 329 -7.15 -0.88 -3.79
CA LEU A 329 -7.18 0.56 -3.52
C LEU A 329 -7.63 1.40 -4.74
N ASP A 330 -7.58 0.85 -5.96
CA ASP A 330 -7.98 1.53 -7.19
C ASP A 330 -9.50 1.45 -7.43
N THR A 331 -10.19 0.45 -6.86
CA THR A 331 -11.63 0.21 -7.11
C THR A 331 -12.51 -0.02 -5.88
N ALA A 332 -11.96 -0.15 -4.67
CA ALA A 332 -12.75 -0.34 -3.45
C ALA A 332 -13.80 0.77 -3.27
N ASP A 333 -14.98 0.39 -2.79
CA ASP A 333 -16.08 1.30 -2.46
C ASP A 333 -15.75 2.12 -1.19
N ASP A 334 -15.11 1.45 -0.23
CA ASP A 334 -14.69 2.00 1.07
C ASP A 334 -13.16 1.95 1.20
N LEU A 335 -12.54 3.08 1.48
CA LEU A 335 -11.10 3.23 1.70
C LEU A 335 -10.80 3.72 3.10
N ALA A 336 -9.76 3.17 3.72
CA ALA A 336 -9.23 3.66 4.98
C ALA A 336 -7.73 3.97 4.87
N VAL A 337 -7.30 5.12 5.39
CA VAL A 337 -5.88 5.47 5.54
C VAL A 337 -5.54 5.61 7.02
N MET A 338 -4.67 4.74 7.51
CA MET A 338 -4.17 4.70 8.88
C MET A 338 -2.88 5.49 9.01
N VAL A 339 -2.88 6.45 9.92
CA VAL A 339 -1.77 7.35 10.21
C VAL A 339 -1.21 7.00 11.59
N PRO A 340 0.00 6.44 11.67
CA PRO A 340 0.58 6.00 12.93
C PRO A 340 1.00 7.19 13.80
N GLY A 341 1.25 6.88 15.07
CA GLY A 341 1.79 7.81 16.04
C GLY A 341 3.32 7.88 16.08
N VAL A 342 3.79 8.43 17.19
CA VAL A 342 5.22 8.51 17.54
C VAL A 342 5.81 7.13 17.79
N THR A 343 7.12 6.98 17.60
CA THR A 343 7.87 5.72 17.70
C THR A 343 7.55 4.66 16.65
N THR A 344 6.56 4.86 15.78
CA THR A 344 6.33 3.96 14.66
C THR A 344 7.42 4.15 13.60
N THR A 345 8.27 3.13 13.48
CA THR A 345 9.37 3.10 12.53
C THR A 345 9.16 1.99 11.51
N THR A 346 10.08 1.87 10.55
CA THR A 346 10.08 0.72 9.64
C THR A 346 10.22 -0.62 10.36
N ASP A 347 10.76 -0.67 11.59
CA ASP A 347 10.86 -1.90 12.38
C ASP A 347 9.50 -2.45 12.84
N ASP A 348 8.49 -1.58 12.94
CA ASP A 348 7.12 -1.90 13.38
C ASP A 348 6.17 -2.20 12.20
N LEU A 349 6.67 -2.15 10.95
CA LEU A 349 5.85 -2.38 9.75
C LEU A 349 5.12 -3.73 9.75
N PRO A 350 5.71 -4.86 10.20
CA PRO A 350 4.98 -6.13 10.23
C PRO A 350 3.76 -6.08 11.14
N ASP A 351 3.88 -5.46 12.32
CA ASP A 351 2.76 -5.31 13.26
C ASP A 351 1.73 -4.30 12.70
N SER A 352 2.19 -3.20 12.10
CA SER A 352 1.34 -2.21 11.45
C SER A 352 0.56 -2.77 10.25
N ALA A 353 1.18 -3.68 9.50
CA ALA A 353 0.51 -4.41 8.42
C ALA A 353 -0.56 -5.35 8.97
N GLN A 354 -0.32 -6.00 10.11
CA GLN A 354 -1.33 -6.78 10.81
C GLN A 354 -2.49 -5.91 11.30
N ASP A 355 -2.24 -4.69 11.78
CA ASP A 355 -3.30 -3.75 12.15
C ASP A 355 -4.17 -3.35 10.94
N ALA A 356 -3.56 -3.10 9.79
CA ALA A 356 -4.29 -2.84 8.55
C ALA A 356 -5.15 -4.04 8.12
N VAL A 357 -4.63 -5.26 8.26
CA VAL A 357 -5.40 -6.50 8.06
C VAL A 357 -6.59 -6.58 9.02
N ASN A 358 -6.39 -6.25 10.30
CA ASN A 358 -7.46 -6.29 11.30
C ASN A 358 -8.57 -5.29 10.98
N VAL A 359 -8.23 -4.07 10.54
CA VAL A 359 -9.21 -3.06 10.10
C VAL A 359 -9.95 -3.53 8.85
N TYR A 360 -9.24 -4.09 7.87
CA TYR A 360 -9.84 -4.68 6.66
C TYR A 360 -10.84 -5.79 7.02
N GLU A 361 -10.44 -6.75 7.85
CA GLU A 361 -11.29 -7.86 8.29
C GLU A 361 -12.52 -7.35 9.06
N SER A 362 -12.32 -6.37 9.96
CA SER A 362 -13.39 -5.78 10.77
C SER A 362 -14.43 -5.07 9.90
N ALA A 363 -13.99 -4.25 8.94
CA ALA A 363 -14.89 -3.57 8.00
C ALA A 363 -15.66 -4.58 7.13
N ARG A 364 -14.95 -5.58 6.56
CA ARG A 364 -15.55 -6.61 5.69
C ARG A 364 -16.53 -7.54 6.40
N SER A 365 -16.20 -8.00 7.61
CA SER A 365 -17.09 -8.82 8.45
C SER A 365 -18.28 -8.02 8.95
N GLN A 366 -18.04 -6.72 9.16
CA GLN A 366 -18.98 -5.64 9.41
C GLN A 366 -20.05 -5.55 8.32
N GLY A 367 -19.55 -5.60 7.09
CA GLY A 367 -20.01 -4.79 5.96
C GLY A 367 -21.40 -5.09 5.42
N ASP A 368 -21.89 -4.19 4.58
CA ASP A 368 -23.10 -4.45 3.78
C ASP A 368 -22.81 -5.26 2.49
N GLY A 369 -21.52 -5.56 2.25
CA GLY A 369 -21.02 -6.29 1.08
C GLY A 369 -20.10 -5.45 0.18
N SER A 370 -19.94 -4.16 0.46
CA SER A 370 -18.99 -3.27 -0.20
C SER A 370 -17.55 -3.82 -0.21
N SER A 371 -16.81 -3.41 -1.23
CA SER A 371 -15.38 -3.70 -1.35
C SER A 371 -14.58 -2.72 -0.52
N VAL A 372 -13.61 -3.21 0.25
CA VAL A 372 -12.82 -2.41 1.20
C VAL A 372 -11.36 -2.42 0.77
N GLY A 373 -10.68 -1.28 0.90
CA GLY A 373 -9.23 -1.17 0.82
C GLY A 373 -8.70 -0.43 2.05
N VAL A 374 -7.67 -0.97 2.71
CA VAL A 374 -7.07 -0.33 3.89
C VAL A 374 -5.59 -0.08 3.63
N MET A 375 -5.11 1.08 4.04
CA MET A 375 -3.77 1.56 3.78
C MET A 375 -3.14 2.05 5.06
N PHE A 376 -2.04 1.43 5.46
CA PHE A 376 -1.13 1.97 6.46
C PHE A 376 -0.17 2.95 5.81
N TRP A 377 -0.08 4.18 6.32
CA TRP A 377 0.74 5.25 5.74
C TRP A 377 1.75 5.82 6.75
N LEU A 378 3.01 5.39 6.62
CA LEU A 378 4.17 5.99 7.29
C LEU A 378 4.89 6.92 6.32
N GLY A 379 4.31 8.10 6.08
CA GLY A 379 4.80 9.06 5.09
C GLY A 379 5.49 10.31 5.64
N TYR A 380 5.57 10.47 6.97
CA TYR A 380 6.12 11.65 7.63
C TYR A 380 7.27 11.29 8.60
N ASP A 381 8.04 12.30 9.01
CA ASP A 381 9.14 12.17 9.98
C ASP A 381 8.57 12.02 11.41
N ALA A 382 8.16 10.80 11.76
CA ALA A 382 7.62 10.50 13.08
C ALA A 382 8.71 10.61 14.15
N PRO A 383 8.45 11.25 15.31
CA PRO A 383 9.44 11.37 16.38
C PRO A 383 9.97 10.02 16.91
N ASP A 384 11.29 9.93 17.10
CA ASP A 384 12.01 8.71 17.53
C ASP A 384 11.62 8.17 18.91
N GLU A 385 11.19 9.02 19.85
CA GLU A 385 10.92 8.62 21.23
C GLU A 385 9.73 9.38 21.85
N LEU A 386 8.83 8.65 22.51
CA LEU A 386 7.72 9.17 23.34
C LEU A 386 8.19 10.06 24.52
N TYR A 387 9.46 9.99 24.90
CA TYR A 387 10.01 10.65 26.09
C TYR A 387 10.93 11.82 25.77
N ASP A 388 11.07 12.21 24.49
CA ASP A 388 11.83 13.38 24.09
C ASP A 388 10.87 14.57 23.77
N PRO A 389 10.71 15.52 24.70
CA PRO A 389 9.90 16.72 24.51
C PRO A 389 10.38 17.58 23.34
N ALA A 390 11.64 17.44 22.93
CA ALA A 390 12.20 18.20 21.82
C ALA A 390 11.72 17.70 20.45
N THR A 391 11.14 16.50 20.39
CA THR A 391 10.74 15.83 19.15
C THR A 391 9.22 15.67 19.03
N LEU A 392 8.48 15.70 20.15
CA LEU A 392 7.02 15.74 20.23
C LEU A 392 6.49 17.18 20.14
N THR A 393 6.69 17.84 19.01
CA THR A 393 6.32 19.25 18.82
C THR A 393 5.16 19.41 17.86
N GLU A 394 4.29 20.39 18.12
CA GLU A 394 3.22 20.80 17.21
C GLU A 394 3.68 21.00 15.75
N ASP A 395 4.80 21.70 15.54
CA ASP A 395 5.36 22.00 14.21
C ASP A 395 5.56 20.75 13.33
N ARG A 396 5.83 19.58 13.94
CA ARG A 396 6.00 18.31 13.22
C ARG A 396 4.67 17.68 12.84
N ALA A 397 3.65 17.80 13.70
CA ALA A 397 2.29 17.35 13.40
C ALA A 397 1.68 18.22 12.29
N GLU A 398 1.89 19.54 12.34
CA GLU A 398 1.50 20.49 11.28
C GLU A 398 2.18 20.14 9.94
N THR A 399 3.51 19.92 9.96
CA THR A 399 4.26 19.53 8.75
C THR A 399 3.81 18.17 8.21
N GLY A 400 3.58 17.19 9.09
CA GLY A 400 3.04 15.88 8.72
C GLY A 400 1.61 15.97 8.18
N GLY A 401 0.80 16.90 8.72
CA GLY A 401 -0.58 17.15 8.30
C GLY A 401 -0.64 17.60 6.85
N GLY A 402 0.23 18.53 6.44
CA GLY A 402 0.34 18.91 5.03
C GLY A 402 0.77 17.76 4.11
N GLN A 403 1.69 16.90 4.55
CA GLN A 403 2.12 15.72 3.78
C GLN A 403 1.00 14.67 3.66
N LEU A 404 0.20 14.50 4.71
CA LEU A 404 -0.96 13.63 4.72
C LEU A 404 -2.07 14.17 3.82
N ALA A 405 -2.34 15.47 3.86
CA ALA A 405 -3.33 16.09 2.98
C ALA A 405 -2.96 15.93 1.50
N ASP A 406 -1.71 16.21 1.12
CA ASP A 406 -1.19 15.98 -0.23
C ASP A 406 -1.36 14.50 -0.65
N TYR A 407 -1.14 13.56 0.28
CA TYR A 407 -1.29 12.14 0.03
C TYR A 407 -2.75 11.72 -0.20
N LEU A 408 -3.67 12.18 0.65
CA LEU A 408 -5.11 11.89 0.55
C LEU A 408 -5.69 12.44 -0.76
N ASP A 409 -5.35 13.68 -1.11
CA ASP A 409 -5.71 14.30 -2.39
C ASP A 409 -5.13 13.51 -3.57
N GLY A 410 -3.88 13.06 -3.43
CA GLY A 410 -3.19 12.21 -4.39
C GLY A 410 -3.89 10.87 -4.65
N LEU A 411 -4.35 10.22 -3.58
CA LEU A 411 -5.08 8.96 -3.61
C LEU A 411 -6.45 9.14 -4.28
N ARG A 412 -7.20 10.20 -3.96
CA ARG A 412 -8.46 10.49 -4.66
C ARG A 412 -8.24 10.84 -6.13
N ALA A 413 -7.19 11.61 -6.43
CA ALA A 413 -6.92 12.02 -7.81
C ALA A 413 -6.49 10.88 -8.74
N SER A 414 -6.00 9.75 -8.22
CA SER A 414 -5.69 8.55 -9.03
C SER A 414 -6.96 7.84 -9.52
N ARG A 415 -8.09 8.10 -8.87
CA ARG A 415 -9.37 7.46 -9.12
C ARG A 415 -10.32 8.28 -9.97
N SER A 416 -11.26 7.59 -10.62
CA SER A 416 -12.25 8.19 -11.53
C SER A 416 -13.64 8.32 -10.90
N ASP A 417 -13.86 7.56 -9.85
CA ASP A 417 -15.01 7.49 -8.97
C ASP A 417 -14.70 8.17 -7.63
N ASP A 418 -15.69 8.21 -6.76
CA ASP A 418 -15.68 8.91 -5.48
C ASP A 418 -15.94 7.86 -4.38
N PRO A 419 -14.89 7.21 -3.84
CA PRO A 419 -15.03 6.21 -2.79
C PRO A 419 -15.29 6.88 -1.44
N HIS A 420 -15.93 6.16 -0.52
CA HIS A 420 -16.01 6.59 0.87
C HIS A 420 -14.61 6.50 1.50
N LEU A 421 -14.01 7.63 1.89
CA LEU A 421 -12.64 7.70 2.42
C LEU A 421 -12.66 8.05 3.91
N THR A 422 -12.21 7.13 4.73
CA THR A 422 -11.98 7.32 6.17
C THR A 422 -10.49 7.53 6.45
N ALA A 423 -10.14 8.61 7.15
CA ALA A 423 -8.79 8.81 7.68
C ALA A 423 -8.75 8.46 9.17
N ILE A 424 -7.79 7.63 9.58
CA ILE A 424 -7.68 7.10 10.95
C ILE A 424 -6.35 7.54 11.53
N GLY A 425 -6.36 8.46 12.50
CA GLY A 425 -5.17 8.89 13.21
C GLY A 425 -5.05 8.20 14.57
N HIS A 426 -3.92 7.53 14.81
CA HIS A 426 -3.60 6.91 16.10
C HIS A 426 -2.53 7.70 16.84
N SER A 427 -2.74 7.93 18.14
CA SER A 427 -1.76 8.63 18.98
C SER A 427 -1.38 9.98 18.36
N TYR A 428 -0.11 10.29 18.18
CA TYR A 428 0.36 11.50 17.49
C TYR A 428 -0.18 11.66 16.05
N GLY A 429 -0.48 10.55 15.36
CA GLY A 429 -1.12 10.56 14.05
C GLY A 429 -2.53 11.16 14.08
N SER A 430 -3.20 11.17 15.23
CA SER A 430 -4.49 11.88 15.40
C SER A 430 -4.32 13.41 15.38
N THR A 431 -3.24 13.93 15.97
CA THR A 431 -2.86 15.34 15.92
C THR A 431 -2.47 15.72 14.49
N THR A 432 -1.63 14.91 13.84
CA THR A 432 -1.25 15.06 12.43
C THR A 432 -2.48 15.08 11.50
N LEU A 433 -3.43 14.16 11.70
CA LEU A 433 -4.68 14.14 10.95
C LEU A 433 -5.53 15.39 11.20
N SER A 434 -5.59 15.86 12.44
CA SER A 434 -6.36 17.06 12.77
C SER A 434 -5.80 18.31 12.08
N HIS A 435 -4.47 18.47 12.00
CA HIS A 435 -3.85 19.52 11.18
C HIS A 435 -4.11 19.33 9.68
N ALA A 436 -4.04 18.09 9.17
CA ALA A 436 -4.38 17.85 7.77
C ALA A 436 -5.79 18.37 7.46
N LEU A 437 -6.75 18.08 8.32
CA LEU A 437 -8.15 18.48 8.15
C LEU A 437 -8.37 19.99 8.27
N ASP A 438 -7.89 20.63 9.34
CA ASP A 438 -8.11 22.07 9.59
C ASP A 438 -7.31 22.97 8.61
N ASP A 439 -6.02 22.67 8.40
CA ASP A 439 -5.12 23.57 7.65
C ASP A 439 -5.21 23.38 6.14
N HIS A 440 -5.60 22.18 5.67
CA HIS A 440 -5.51 21.79 4.27
C HIS A 440 -6.83 21.34 3.62
N ASP A 441 -7.87 21.01 4.40
CA ASP A 441 -9.19 20.61 3.92
C ASP A 441 -9.14 19.48 2.85
N PRO A 442 -8.38 18.37 3.07
CA PRO A 442 -8.38 17.24 2.17
C PRO A 442 -9.77 16.63 2.11
N ASP A 443 -10.14 16.16 0.94
CA ASP A 443 -11.45 15.60 0.69
C ASP A 443 -11.50 14.19 1.33
N VAL A 444 -12.02 14.08 2.56
CA VAL A 444 -12.30 12.82 3.26
C VAL A 444 -13.74 12.84 3.77
N ASP A 445 -14.36 11.68 3.92
CA ASP A 445 -15.75 11.58 4.36
C ASP A 445 -15.86 11.48 5.88
N ASP A 446 -14.95 10.72 6.51
CA ASP A 446 -14.94 10.45 7.94
C ASP A 446 -13.51 10.54 8.51
N ALA A 447 -13.39 11.03 9.74
CA ALA A 447 -12.15 11.03 10.51
C ALA A 447 -12.30 10.23 11.80
N VAL A 448 -11.33 9.39 12.13
CA VAL A 448 -11.27 8.60 13.37
C VAL A 448 -10.02 8.95 14.15
N LEU A 449 -10.18 9.43 15.38
CA LEU A 449 -9.09 9.80 16.28
C LEU A 449 -9.03 8.79 17.44
N VAL A 450 -7.97 7.98 17.52
CA VAL A 450 -7.83 6.95 18.57
C VAL A 450 -6.57 7.12 19.38
N GLY A 451 -6.68 6.96 20.71
CA GLY A 451 -5.55 7.14 21.63
C GLY A 451 -4.92 8.54 21.57
N SER A 452 -5.71 9.56 21.22
CA SER A 452 -5.20 10.88 20.90
C SER A 452 -4.61 11.62 22.12
N PRO A 453 -3.39 12.17 22.03
CA PRO A 453 -2.85 13.08 23.04
C PRO A 453 -3.39 14.52 22.92
N GLY A 454 -4.33 14.77 22.00
CA GLY A 454 -4.91 16.07 21.68
C GLY A 454 -5.07 16.28 20.16
N ALA A 455 -6.05 17.10 19.76
CA ALA A 455 -6.40 17.38 18.37
C ALA A 455 -5.56 18.50 17.69
N GLY A 456 -4.50 18.99 18.33
CA GLY A 456 -3.69 20.12 17.87
C GLY A 456 -4.18 21.47 18.42
N GLU A 457 -3.27 22.42 18.54
CA GLU A 457 -3.54 23.82 18.84
C GLU A 457 -4.41 24.44 17.74
N GLY A 458 -5.49 25.10 18.12
CA GLY A 458 -6.44 25.71 17.18
C GLY A 458 -7.65 24.84 16.87
N ASN A 459 -7.55 23.53 17.09
CA ASN A 459 -8.64 22.56 16.95
C ASN A 459 -9.35 22.38 18.30
N ASP A 460 -10.19 23.35 18.67
CA ASP A 460 -10.91 23.33 19.94
C ASP A 460 -12.23 22.53 19.84
N ARG A 461 -12.74 22.29 18.62
CA ARG A 461 -13.98 21.55 18.36
C ARG A 461 -13.86 20.65 17.14
N ALA A 462 -14.67 19.59 17.13
CA ALA A 462 -14.82 18.72 15.96
C ALA A 462 -15.25 19.48 14.69
N SER A 463 -15.98 20.58 14.83
CA SER A 463 -16.39 21.44 13.70
C SER A 463 -15.25 22.23 13.07
N ASP A 464 -14.12 22.36 13.76
CA ASP A 464 -12.94 23.07 13.24
C ASP A 464 -12.24 22.19 12.17
N LEU A 465 -12.35 20.87 12.26
CA LEU A 465 -11.78 19.90 11.31
C LEU A 465 -12.47 19.84 9.92
N GLY A 466 -13.31 20.81 9.57
CA GLY A 466 -13.92 20.93 8.23
C GLY A 466 -15.00 19.90 7.84
N LEU A 467 -15.15 18.80 8.60
CA LEU A 467 -16.10 17.73 8.29
C LEU A 467 -17.54 18.02 8.77
N PRO A 468 -18.57 17.42 8.14
CA PRO A 468 -19.95 17.59 8.59
C PRO A 468 -20.18 17.05 10.01
N GLU A 469 -21.19 17.58 10.70
CA GLU A 469 -21.56 17.11 12.04
C GLU A 469 -21.86 15.59 12.02
N GLY A 470 -21.20 14.85 12.91
CA GLY A 470 -21.32 13.39 13.00
C GLY A 470 -20.26 12.60 12.22
N HIS A 471 -19.34 13.26 11.52
CA HIS A 471 -18.29 12.61 10.70
C HIS A 471 -16.88 12.63 11.32
N VAL A 472 -16.77 13.11 12.56
CA VAL A 472 -15.55 13.02 13.36
C VAL A 472 -15.83 12.05 14.51
N TYR A 473 -15.11 10.95 14.56
CA TYR A 473 -15.26 9.88 15.54
C TYR A 473 -14.03 9.80 16.44
N VAL A 474 -14.24 9.42 17.70
CA VAL A 474 -13.16 9.31 18.68
C VAL A 474 -13.28 8.05 19.53
N GLY A 475 -12.16 7.34 19.67
CA GLY A 475 -12.02 6.19 20.55
C GLY A 475 -10.94 6.44 21.60
N ARG A 476 -11.32 6.41 22.87
CA ARG A 476 -10.39 6.51 24.00
C ARG A 476 -10.57 5.32 24.92
N ASN A 477 -9.52 4.51 25.05
CA ASN A 477 -9.43 3.51 26.10
C ASN A 477 -9.11 4.23 27.42
N SER A 478 -9.95 4.05 28.43
CA SER A 478 -9.81 4.77 29.70
C SER A 478 -8.60 4.33 30.53
N ARG A 479 -7.80 3.34 30.09
CA ARG A 479 -6.53 2.94 30.72
C ARG A 479 -5.30 3.36 29.91
N ASP A 480 -5.50 3.91 28.72
CA ASP A 480 -4.44 4.48 27.90
C ASP A 480 -3.93 5.77 28.55
N PRO A 481 -2.66 5.82 29.02
CA PRO A 481 -2.12 7.00 29.67
C PRO A 481 -1.82 8.15 28.70
N ILE A 482 -1.67 7.88 27.40
CA ILE A 482 -1.38 8.90 26.38
C ILE A 482 -2.64 9.67 26.02
N ALA A 483 -3.78 8.98 25.94
CA ALA A 483 -5.07 9.62 25.71
C ALA A 483 -5.49 10.59 26.84
N LEU A 484 -4.83 10.52 28.00
CA LEU A 484 -5.05 11.44 29.12
C LEU A 484 -4.27 12.77 29.00
N LEU A 485 -3.44 12.92 27.96
CA LEU A 485 -2.62 14.10 27.79
C LEU A 485 -3.39 15.27 27.19
N GLY A 486 -4.46 15.00 26.43
CA GLY A 486 -5.30 16.02 25.82
C GLY A 486 -5.89 16.99 26.86
N ASP A 487 -6.05 18.25 26.46
CA ASP A 487 -6.62 19.28 27.32
C ASP A 487 -8.14 19.14 27.40
N GLU A 488 -8.66 18.86 28.60
CA GLU A 488 -10.10 18.89 28.91
C GLU A 488 -10.54 20.24 29.54
N GLY A 489 -9.72 21.29 29.47
CA GLY A 489 -10.03 22.63 29.99
C GLY A 489 -9.75 22.82 31.49
N TRP A 490 -8.97 21.92 32.10
CA TRP A 490 -8.77 21.85 33.55
C TRP A 490 -7.75 22.86 34.09
N VAL A 491 -8.17 23.66 35.08
CA VAL A 491 -7.32 24.62 35.81
C VAL A 491 -6.49 23.90 36.89
N GLY A 492 -5.60 22.98 36.50
CA GLY A 492 -4.78 22.23 37.47
C GLY A 492 -3.79 21.21 36.93
N LEU A 493 -3.60 21.10 35.60
CA LEU A 493 -2.67 20.13 34.96
C LEU A 493 -1.28 20.11 35.62
N GLU A 494 -0.80 21.25 36.11
CA GLU A 494 0.46 21.38 36.86
C GLU A 494 0.48 20.61 38.22
N GLU A 495 -0.64 20.32 38.88
CA GLU A 495 -0.70 19.58 40.17
C GLU A 495 -0.95 18.07 40.01
N TRP A 496 -1.62 17.63 38.95
CA TRP A 496 -1.74 16.19 38.58
C TRP A 496 -0.51 15.68 37.81
N SER A 497 0.39 16.60 37.45
CA SER A 497 1.75 16.35 36.98
C SER A 497 2.67 15.64 38.00
N GLY A 498 2.13 15.01 39.05
CA GLY A 498 2.90 14.10 39.89
C GLY A 498 3.26 12.78 39.19
N VAL A 499 2.51 12.40 38.16
CA VAL A 499 2.63 11.09 37.45
C VAL A 499 3.03 11.29 35.97
N VAL A 500 2.50 12.34 35.33
CA VAL A 500 2.68 12.65 33.89
C VAL A 500 4.11 13.02 33.48
N PRO A 501 4.89 13.84 34.23
CA PRO A 501 6.27 14.21 33.85
C PRO A 501 7.27 13.06 33.89
N GLN A 502 6.93 11.96 34.56
CA GLN A 502 7.74 10.74 34.53
C GLN A 502 7.55 9.96 33.22
N LEU A 503 6.46 10.23 32.48
CA LEU A 503 6.10 9.56 31.22
C LEU A 503 6.26 10.47 29.98
N THR A 504 6.21 11.81 30.10
CA THR A 504 6.19 12.71 28.93
C THR A 504 7.13 13.91 28.99
N GLY A 505 7.93 14.04 30.05
CA GLY A 505 8.94 15.10 30.16
C GLY A 505 8.38 16.53 30.03
N ASN A 506 7.50 16.98 30.92
CA ASN A 506 6.96 18.36 30.97
C ASN A 506 6.22 18.88 29.72
N SER A 507 6.08 18.11 28.65
CA SER A 507 5.23 18.44 27.49
C SER A 507 3.78 18.30 27.93
N ALA A 508 3.05 19.42 28.06
CA ALA A 508 1.60 19.40 28.19
C ALA A 508 0.97 18.97 26.84
N GLY A 509 -0.26 18.47 26.86
CA GLY A 509 -0.96 17.86 25.71
C GLY A 509 -0.90 18.65 24.40
N LEU A 510 -1.13 17.93 23.30
CA LEU A 510 -1.11 18.48 21.94
C LEU A 510 -2.48 19.02 21.57
N GLY A 511 -3.04 19.92 22.38
CA GLY A 511 -4.36 20.52 22.17
C GLY A 511 -5.51 19.81 22.89
N THR A 512 -6.74 20.13 22.47
CA THR A 512 -7.99 19.69 23.13
C THR A 512 -8.17 18.17 23.03
N ASP A 513 -8.62 17.52 24.10
CA ASP A 513 -8.96 16.09 24.08
C ASP A 513 -10.20 15.85 23.20
N PRO A 514 -10.08 15.09 22.09
CA PRO A 514 -11.20 14.87 21.19
C PRO A 514 -12.34 14.06 21.81
N SER A 515 -12.10 13.34 22.91
CA SER A 515 -13.11 12.54 23.65
C SER A 515 -13.93 13.36 24.65
N SER A 516 -13.55 14.63 24.87
CA SER A 516 -14.25 15.58 25.74
C SER A 516 -15.58 16.03 25.17
N ASP A 517 -16.55 16.31 26.05
CA ASP A 517 -17.86 16.85 25.68
C ASP A 517 -17.76 18.24 25.04
N ASP A 518 -16.75 19.03 25.40
CA ASP A 518 -16.49 20.36 24.84
C ASP A 518 -15.97 20.31 23.39
N PHE A 519 -15.29 19.22 22.99
CA PHE A 519 -14.81 19.04 21.61
C PHE A 519 -15.94 18.66 20.66
N GLY A 520 -16.82 17.74 21.08
CA GLY A 520 -18.06 17.43 20.37
C GLY A 520 -17.95 16.44 19.21
N ALA A 521 -16.95 15.56 19.18
CA ALA A 521 -16.88 14.42 18.25
C ALA A 521 -17.87 13.30 18.63
N THR A 522 -18.13 12.35 17.74
CA THR A 522 -18.88 11.13 18.04
C THR A 522 -17.97 10.14 18.78
N ARG A 523 -18.11 10.04 20.11
CA ARG A 523 -17.30 9.10 20.91
C ARG A 523 -17.87 7.69 20.85
N PHE A 524 -17.01 6.69 20.60
CA PHE A 524 -17.39 5.27 20.60
C PHE A 524 -16.69 4.47 21.72
N GLU A 525 -17.26 3.32 22.06
CA GLU A 525 -16.70 2.34 23.00
C GLU A 525 -15.34 1.81 22.50
N ALA A 526 -14.28 1.96 23.29
CA ALA A 526 -12.91 1.63 22.88
C ALA A 526 -12.12 0.85 23.94
N GLU A 527 -12.81 0.14 24.84
CA GLU A 527 -12.18 -0.54 25.96
C GLU A 527 -11.70 -1.94 25.59
N SER A 528 -10.55 -2.31 26.16
CA SER A 528 -10.11 -3.70 26.17
C SER A 528 -10.94 -4.53 27.13
N ALA A 529 -11.38 -5.71 26.69
CA ALA A 529 -12.16 -6.60 27.54
C ALA A 529 -11.37 -7.12 28.74
N ASP A 530 -10.09 -7.47 28.52
CA ASP A 530 -9.16 -7.91 29.56
C ASP A 530 -8.33 -6.72 30.08
N ARG A 531 -8.99 -5.76 30.73
CA ARG A 531 -8.34 -4.55 31.26
C ARG A 531 -8.04 -4.62 32.76
N SER A 532 -6.96 -3.95 33.16
CA SER A 532 -6.65 -3.73 34.57
C SER A 532 -7.43 -2.53 35.15
N TRP A 533 -7.38 -2.34 36.47
CA TRP A 533 -7.90 -1.13 37.13
C TRP A 533 -6.90 0.02 37.19
N HIS A 534 -5.69 -0.20 36.67
CA HIS A 534 -4.61 0.78 36.55
C HIS A 534 -4.47 1.26 35.12
N LEU A 535 -3.86 2.43 34.96
CA LEU A 535 -3.29 2.83 33.68
C LEU A 535 -2.26 1.78 33.23
N ASP A 536 -2.30 1.47 31.94
CA ASP A 536 -1.44 0.48 31.33
C ASP A 536 -0.99 1.01 29.96
N PRO A 537 0.31 1.34 29.80
CA PRO A 537 0.84 1.82 28.53
C PRO A 537 0.60 0.87 27.36
N ASP A 538 0.45 -0.44 27.62
CA ASP A 538 0.18 -1.40 26.56
C ASP A 538 -1.19 -1.14 25.91
N GLU A 539 -2.16 -0.58 26.64
CA GLU A 539 -3.51 -0.26 26.12
C GLU A 539 -3.46 0.79 25.01
N HIS A 540 -2.39 1.61 24.97
CA HIS A 540 -2.21 2.60 23.93
C HIS A 540 -2.01 1.97 22.53
N SER A 541 -1.48 0.75 22.48
CA SER A 541 -1.21 0.05 21.21
C SER A 541 -2.32 -0.93 20.80
N ARG A 542 -3.39 -1.07 21.58
CA ARG A 542 -4.42 -2.13 21.39
C ARG A 542 -5.69 -1.69 20.65
N TYR A 543 -5.74 -0.48 20.10
CA TYR A 543 -6.94 0.03 19.41
C TYR A 543 -7.33 -0.78 18.16
N TYR A 544 -6.37 -1.49 17.57
CA TYR A 544 -6.55 -2.35 16.40
C TYR A 544 -6.50 -3.85 16.74
N ASP A 545 -6.44 -4.20 18.04
CA ASP A 545 -6.41 -5.61 18.46
C ASP A 545 -7.70 -6.31 17.98
N PRO A 546 -7.58 -7.56 17.49
CA PRO A 546 -8.72 -8.38 17.16
C PRO A 546 -9.70 -8.47 18.33
N ASP A 547 -10.99 -8.49 17.99
CA ASP A 547 -12.08 -8.62 18.96
C ASP A 547 -12.14 -7.51 20.05
N SER A 548 -11.57 -6.33 19.79
CA SER A 548 -11.71 -5.16 20.67
C SER A 548 -12.95 -4.32 20.34
N GLU A 549 -13.46 -3.57 21.33
CA GLU A 549 -14.55 -2.61 21.09
C GLU A 549 -14.13 -1.52 20.09
N SER A 550 -12.87 -1.08 20.18
CA SER A 550 -12.29 -0.08 19.29
C SER A 550 -12.30 -0.53 17.84
N LEU A 551 -11.69 -1.69 17.54
CA LEU A 551 -11.61 -2.22 16.18
C LEU A 551 -12.99 -2.45 15.55
N TYR A 552 -13.96 -2.89 16.36
CA TYR A 552 -15.33 -3.06 15.91
C TYR A 552 -15.92 -1.74 15.39
N ASN A 553 -15.80 -0.67 16.19
CA ASN A 553 -16.34 0.65 15.84
C ASN A 553 -15.58 1.28 14.67
N ILE A 554 -14.25 1.14 14.62
CA ILE A 554 -13.44 1.58 13.47
C ILE A 554 -13.94 0.91 12.18
N GLY A 555 -14.17 -0.41 12.21
CA GLY A 555 -14.70 -1.15 11.05
C GLY A 555 -16.07 -0.64 10.57
N ARG A 556 -16.92 -0.14 11.48
CA ARG A 556 -18.22 0.48 11.12
C ARG A 556 -18.07 1.81 10.42
N VAL A 557 -17.14 2.65 10.89
CA VAL A 557 -16.86 3.94 10.27
C VAL A 557 -16.30 3.70 8.86
N VAL A 558 -15.29 2.84 8.72
CA VAL A 558 -14.66 2.54 7.43
C VAL A 558 -15.68 2.09 6.38
N ASP A 559 -16.62 1.22 6.74
CA ASP A 559 -17.69 0.71 5.86
C ASP A 559 -18.87 1.71 5.68
N GLY A 560 -18.68 3.01 5.95
CA GLY A 560 -19.67 4.06 5.73
C GLY A 560 -20.89 4.01 6.67
N ARG A 561 -20.78 3.26 7.78
CA ARG A 561 -21.85 3.05 8.78
C ARG A 561 -21.47 3.59 10.15
N GLY A 562 -20.74 4.70 10.20
CA GLY A 562 -20.36 5.35 11.44
C GLY A 562 -21.55 5.76 12.34
N ALA A 563 -22.74 5.97 11.78
CA ALA A 563 -23.97 6.17 12.57
C ALA A 563 -24.42 4.95 13.40
N ASP A 564 -23.87 3.76 13.13
CA ASP A 564 -24.14 2.52 13.84
C ASP A 564 -23.03 2.14 14.85
N VAL A 565 -22.09 3.04 15.15
CA VAL A 565 -21.09 2.81 16.20
C VAL A 565 -21.77 2.67 17.56
N ASN A 566 -21.12 1.93 18.45
CA ASN A 566 -21.52 1.84 19.84
C ASN A 566 -21.05 3.11 20.55
N GLU A 567 -21.92 4.10 20.66
CA GLU A 567 -21.60 5.37 21.31
C GLU A 567 -21.23 5.18 22.78
N ALA A 568 -20.17 5.87 23.21
CA ALA A 568 -19.77 5.99 24.60
C ALA A 568 -20.00 7.43 25.09
N PRO A 569 -20.34 7.64 26.38
CA PRO A 569 -20.44 8.99 26.92
C PRO A 569 -19.09 9.71 26.88
N HIS A 570 -19.09 10.99 26.51
CA HIS A 570 -17.89 11.84 26.55
C HIS A 570 -17.23 11.94 27.92
N SER A 571 -15.92 12.16 27.93
CA SER A 571 -15.24 12.65 29.14
C SER A 571 -15.67 14.09 29.41
N TYR A 572 -15.53 14.52 30.65
CA TYR A 572 -15.89 15.89 31.04
C TYR A 572 -15.07 16.31 32.26
N ASP A 573 -14.74 17.60 32.34
CA ASP A 573 -14.12 18.18 33.52
C ASP A 573 -15.13 18.94 34.40
N PRO A 574 -15.48 18.41 35.59
CA PRO A 574 -16.25 19.19 36.55
C PRO A 574 -15.38 20.30 37.14
N TRP A 575 -15.89 21.54 37.16
CA TRP A 575 -15.21 22.74 37.73
C TRP A 575 -14.61 22.62 39.15
N TRP A 576 -14.93 21.55 39.89
CA TRP A 576 -14.50 21.27 41.27
C TRP A 576 -13.63 20.01 41.41
N GLY A 577 -13.34 19.30 40.32
CA GLY A 577 -12.70 17.99 40.32
C GLY A 577 -11.59 17.86 39.28
N ALA A 578 -11.21 16.61 39.03
CA ALA A 578 -10.38 16.23 37.88
C ALA A 578 -11.30 15.68 36.78
N PRO A 579 -10.82 15.66 35.51
CA PRO A 579 -11.43 14.95 34.40
C PRO A 579 -12.07 13.62 34.81
N GLN A 580 -13.31 13.42 34.40
CA GLN A 580 -14.06 12.19 34.63
C GLN A 580 -14.30 11.50 33.29
N ASP A 581 -13.86 10.26 33.19
CA ASP A 581 -14.20 9.38 32.08
C ASP A 581 -15.28 8.37 32.52
N PRO A 582 -16.52 8.45 32.01
CA PRO A 582 -17.58 7.48 32.31
C PRO A 582 -17.21 6.03 31.99
N GLU A 583 -16.32 5.81 31.02
CA GLU A 583 -15.85 4.49 30.60
C GLU A 583 -14.94 3.82 31.65
N TRP A 584 -14.38 4.61 32.58
CA TRP A 584 -13.55 4.11 33.67
C TRP A 584 -14.30 3.12 34.56
N GLY A 585 -15.61 3.32 34.75
CA GLY A 585 -16.45 2.48 35.61
C GLY A 585 -17.26 1.41 34.89
N ARG A 586 -17.34 1.43 33.55
CA ARG A 586 -18.15 0.49 32.75
C ARG A 586 -17.59 -0.93 32.83
N GLU A 587 -18.38 -1.94 32.53
CA GLU A 587 -17.84 -3.29 32.26
C GLU A 587 -17.81 -3.44 30.74
N PRO A 588 -16.63 -3.61 30.12
CA PRO A 588 -16.54 -3.77 28.66
C PRO A 588 -17.31 -5.00 28.18
N ALA A 589 -17.73 -4.98 26.93
CA ALA A 589 -18.46 -6.09 26.34
C ALA A 589 -17.58 -7.37 26.34
N PRO A 590 -18.14 -8.53 26.72
CA PRO A 590 -17.39 -9.79 26.66
C PRO A 590 -17.08 -10.16 25.20
N VAL A 591 -15.82 -10.51 24.96
CA VAL A 591 -15.28 -10.98 23.68
C VAL A 591 -15.83 -12.36 23.32
N GLY A 592 -16.19 -12.61 22.06
CA GLY A 592 -16.60 -13.97 21.68
C GLY A 592 -16.90 -14.30 20.22
N GLU A 593 -17.03 -13.31 19.33
CA GLU A 593 -17.17 -13.53 17.88
C GLU A 593 -16.37 -12.46 17.11
N PRO A 594 -15.47 -12.84 16.19
CA PRO A 594 -14.79 -11.92 15.28
C PRO A 594 -15.77 -11.01 14.55
N GLY A 595 -15.48 -9.71 14.56
CA GLY A 595 -16.35 -8.69 13.99
C GLY A 595 -17.63 -8.43 14.78
N ARG A 596 -17.68 -8.68 16.10
CA ARG A 596 -18.84 -8.29 16.93
C ARG A 596 -18.45 -7.79 18.32
N SER A 597 -18.54 -6.49 18.55
CA SER A 597 -18.89 -5.98 19.87
C SER A 597 -20.40 -6.18 20.05
N SER A 598 -20.77 -7.14 20.90
CA SER A 598 -22.18 -7.52 21.10
C SER A 598 -22.90 -6.50 21.99
N THR A 599 -23.23 -5.31 21.47
CA THR A 599 -23.93 -4.25 22.24
C THR A 599 -25.18 -3.73 21.52
N GLY A 600 -26.06 -4.66 21.09
CA GLY A 600 -27.47 -4.32 20.90
C GLY A 600 -28.20 -4.24 22.26
N PRO A 601 -29.22 -3.36 22.43
CA PRO A 601 -29.87 -3.16 23.71
C PRO A 601 -30.56 -4.44 24.18
N SER A 602 -30.03 -5.02 25.26
CA SER A 602 -30.67 -6.13 25.95
C SER A 602 -31.86 -5.61 26.76
N GLY A 603 -32.98 -5.39 26.07
CA GLY A 603 -34.32 -5.37 26.64
C GLY A 603 -34.69 -4.20 27.56
N SER A 604 -35.48 -3.28 27.01
CA SER A 604 -36.68 -2.75 27.68
C SER A 604 -37.71 -2.28 26.67
#